data_AF-U2AW20-F1
#
_entry.id   AF-U2AW20-F1
#
_cell.length_a   1.000
_cell.length_b   1.000
_cell.length_c   1.000
_cell.angle_alpha   90.00
_cell.angle_beta   90.00
_cell.angle_gamma   90.00
#
_symmetry.space_group_name_H-M   'P 1'
#
loop_
_entity.id
_entity.type
_entity.pdbx_description
1 polymer ?
#
loop_
_entity_poly.entity_id
_entity_poly.type
_entity_poly.pdbx_seq_one_letter_code
_entity_poly.pdbx_strand_id
1 'polypeptide(L)'
;MIPTIIPQLNLTDHIANKYYISTMYDCDGKCYKTAVTDITSSDTLFEQTTTSYRMAQGNHQRAVETYVNKASQIGAQIVYQYSYGCYAVRTTLPLKGRGITKSEQTEGLYYATEKALEKLKTKYKCTPNIDHSI
;
A
#
# COMPACT_ATOMS: atom_id res chain seq x y z
N MET A 1 4.22 -40.62 -23.48
CA MET A 1 4.53 -39.19 -23.21
C MET A 1 3.64 -38.77 -22.06
N ILE A 2 4.20 -38.45 -20.89
CA ILE A 2 3.40 -37.98 -19.76
C ILE A 2 3.08 -36.50 -20.03
N PRO A 3 1.81 -36.09 -20.08
CA PRO A 3 1.49 -34.68 -20.23
C PRO A 3 2.00 -33.92 -19.01
N THR A 4 2.92 -32.97 -19.22
CA THR A 4 3.34 -32.04 -18.19
C THR A 4 2.23 -31.01 -18.02
N ILE A 5 1.42 -31.16 -16.96
CA ILE A 5 0.46 -30.13 -16.56
C ILE A 5 1.25 -28.99 -15.92
N ILE A 6 1.42 -27.89 -16.66
CA ILE A 6 1.99 -26.66 -16.10
C ILE A 6 0.83 -25.94 -15.39
N PRO A 7 0.90 -25.72 -14.06
CA PRO A 7 -0.14 -24.98 -13.36
C PRO A 7 -0.15 -23.53 -13.86
N GLN A 8 -1.22 -23.15 -14.55
CA GLN A 8 -1.42 -21.77 -14.96
C GLN A 8 -1.88 -20.96 -13.74
N LEU A 9 -0.99 -20.09 -13.23
CA LEU A 9 -1.36 -19.08 -12.24
C LEU A 9 -1.89 -17.86 -12.99
N ASN A 10 -3.14 -17.50 -12.72
CA ASN A 10 -3.75 -16.25 -13.18
C ASN A 10 -4.54 -15.66 -12.01
N LEU A 11 -3.91 -14.74 -11.29
CA LEU A 11 -4.52 -14.02 -10.18
C LEU A 11 -4.70 -12.56 -10.57
N THR A 12 -5.87 -11.99 -10.28
CA THR A 12 -6.17 -10.61 -10.62
C THR A 12 -7.02 -9.96 -9.53
N ASP A 13 -6.67 -8.72 -9.18
CA ASP A 13 -7.41 -7.92 -8.22
C ASP A 13 -7.60 -6.49 -8.71
N HIS A 14 -8.80 -5.94 -8.47
CA HIS A 14 -9.13 -4.53 -8.69
C HIS A 14 -9.35 -3.84 -7.35
N ILE A 15 -8.55 -2.82 -7.06
CA ILE A 15 -8.56 -2.13 -5.78
C ILE A 15 -8.99 -0.68 -5.98
N ALA A 16 -10.10 -0.32 -5.35
CA ALA A 16 -10.63 1.05 -5.26
C ALA A 16 -10.73 1.80 -6.60
N ASN A 17 -11.02 1.07 -7.70
CA ASN A 17 -11.05 1.59 -9.08
C ASN A 17 -9.78 2.35 -9.50
N LYS A 18 -8.66 2.11 -8.82
CA LYS A 18 -7.39 2.78 -9.07
C LYS A 18 -6.28 1.80 -9.41
N TYR A 19 -6.18 0.68 -8.71
CA TYR A 19 -5.09 -0.27 -8.94
C TYR A 19 -5.62 -1.57 -9.52
N TYR A 20 -4.97 -2.05 -10.57
CA TYR A 20 -5.16 -3.39 -11.10
C TYR A 20 -3.90 -4.20 -10.84
N ILE A 21 -4.04 -5.33 -10.17
CA ILE A 21 -2.95 -6.25 -9.89
C ILE A 21 -3.18 -7.49 -10.74
N SER A 22 -2.13 -7.94 -11.43
CA SER A 22 -2.14 -9.20 -12.17
C SER A 22 -0.92 -10.02 -11.82
N THR A 23 -1.10 -11.31 -11.62
CA THR A 23 -0.01 -12.28 -11.58
C THR A 23 -0.30 -13.39 -12.57
N MET A 24 0.50 -13.44 -13.63
CA MET A 24 0.29 -14.35 -14.75
C MET A 24 1.56 -15.13 -15.04
N TYR A 25 1.41 -16.35 -15.57
CA TYR A 25 2.52 -17.02 -16.23
C TYR A 25 2.84 -16.29 -17.53
N ASP A 26 4.10 -15.88 -17.70
CA ASP A 26 4.57 -15.06 -18.80
C ASP A 26 4.41 -15.78 -20.15
N CYS A 27 4.31 -15.02 -21.24
CA CYS A 27 4.03 -15.53 -22.58
C CYS A 27 5.09 -16.52 -23.09
N ASP A 28 6.34 -16.35 -22.64
CA ASP A 28 7.45 -17.26 -22.93
C ASP A 28 7.41 -18.56 -22.12
N GLY A 29 6.47 -18.70 -21.19
CA GLY A 29 6.30 -19.88 -20.35
C GLY A 29 7.50 -20.17 -19.44
N LYS A 30 8.21 -19.13 -18.98
CA LYS A 30 9.45 -19.28 -18.18
C LYS A 30 9.31 -18.76 -16.76
N CYS A 31 8.53 -17.72 -16.55
CA CYS A 31 8.37 -17.07 -15.26
C CYS A 31 6.93 -16.66 -15.02
N TYR A 32 6.62 -16.35 -13.77
CA TYR A 32 5.42 -15.66 -13.35
C TYR A 32 5.75 -14.18 -13.20
N LYS A 33 4.89 -13.33 -13.73
CA LYS A 33 5.00 -11.87 -13.66
C LYS A 33 3.88 -11.33 -12.81
N THR A 34 4.22 -10.63 -11.74
CA THR A 34 3.30 -9.81 -10.93
C THR A 34 3.46 -8.36 -11.34
N ALA A 35 2.38 -7.72 -11.78
CA ALA A 35 2.36 -6.31 -12.16
C ALA A 35 1.23 -5.57 -11.46
N VAL A 36 1.47 -4.32 -11.07
CA VAL A 36 0.45 -3.40 -10.57
C VAL A 36 0.36 -2.19 -11.49
N THR A 37 -0.84 -1.94 -12.00
CA THR A 37 -1.13 -0.86 -12.94
C THR A 37 -2.06 0.15 -12.29
N ASP A 38 -1.77 1.44 -12.42
CA ASP A 38 -2.74 2.49 -12.14
C ASP A 38 -3.75 2.54 -13.29
N ILE A 39 -5.01 2.21 -13.02
CA ILE A 39 -6.08 2.16 -14.02
C ILE A 39 -6.37 3.56 -14.58
N THR A 40 -6.13 4.62 -13.79
CA THR A 40 -6.49 5.99 -14.19
C THR A 40 -5.47 6.60 -15.15
N SER A 41 -4.19 6.31 -14.97
CA SER A 41 -3.12 6.77 -15.87
C SER A 41 -2.64 5.70 -16.86
N SER A 42 -3.03 4.44 -16.65
CA SER A 42 -2.51 3.25 -17.35
C SER A 42 -1.01 2.99 -17.12
N ASP A 43 -0.41 3.60 -16.09
CA ASP A 43 1.01 3.39 -15.78
C ASP A 43 1.24 2.10 -14.99
N THR A 44 2.30 1.36 -15.33
CA THR A 44 2.78 0.26 -14.48
C THR A 44 3.58 0.84 -13.30
N LEU A 45 3.07 0.65 -12.09
CA LEU A 45 3.65 1.17 -10.85
C LEU A 45 4.67 0.22 -10.21
N PHE A 46 4.51 -1.08 -10.46
CA PHE A 46 5.36 -2.12 -9.91
C PHE A 46 5.33 -3.33 -10.82
N GLU A 47 6.47 -3.96 -10.99
CA GLU A 47 6.60 -5.21 -11.73
C GLU A 47 7.66 -6.09 -11.06
N GLN A 48 7.37 -7.38 -10.92
CA GLN A 48 8.30 -8.37 -10.42
C GLN A 48 8.08 -9.70 -11.10
N THR A 49 9.18 -10.36 -11.48
CA THR A 49 9.17 -11.70 -12.07
C THR A 49 9.77 -12.74 -11.14
N THR A 50 9.26 -13.96 -11.18
CA THR A 50 9.83 -15.12 -10.46
C THR A 50 9.55 -16.41 -11.20
N THR A 51 10.45 -17.39 -11.13
CA THR A 51 10.24 -18.73 -11.69
C THR A 51 9.45 -19.65 -10.76
N SER A 52 9.28 -19.26 -9.49
CA SER A 52 8.60 -20.08 -8.47
C SER A 52 7.13 -19.71 -8.35
N TYR A 53 6.24 -20.68 -8.54
CA TYR A 53 4.79 -20.55 -8.35
C TYR A 53 4.44 -20.03 -6.95
N ARG A 54 5.07 -20.60 -5.91
CA ARG A 54 4.82 -20.18 -4.52
C ARG A 54 5.26 -18.74 -4.27
N MET A 55 6.40 -18.34 -4.84
CA MET A 55 6.83 -16.94 -4.75
C MET A 55 5.88 -16.02 -5.51
N ALA A 56 5.35 -16.44 -6.66
CA ALA A 56 4.42 -15.65 -7.44
C ALA A 56 3.13 -15.37 -6.66
N GLN A 57 2.57 -16.38 -5.99
CA GLN A 57 1.43 -16.20 -5.07
C GLN A 57 1.77 -15.24 -3.92
N GLY A 58 2.95 -15.39 -3.31
CA GLY A 58 3.41 -14.48 -2.26
C GLY A 58 3.63 -13.04 -2.74
N ASN A 59 4.11 -12.86 -3.97
CA ASN A 59 4.26 -11.54 -4.60
C ASN A 59 2.90 -10.91 -4.86
N HIS A 60 1.93 -11.70 -5.34
CA HIS A 60 0.56 -11.23 -5.56
C HIS A 60 -0.08 -10.76 -4.25
N GLN A 61 -0.05 -11.60 -3.21
CA GLN A 61 -0.63 -11.27 -1.91
C GLN A 61 0.00 -9.99 -1.31
N ARG A 62 1.33 -9.86 -1.36
CA ARG A 62 2.03 -8.65 -0.90
C ARG A 62 1.61 -7.42 -1.70
N ALA A 63 1.49 -7.54 -3.02
CA ALA A 63 1.01 -6.44 -3.85
C ALA A 63 -0.44 -6.05 -3.45
N VAL A 64 -1.33 -7.01 -3.26
CA VAL A 64 -2.71 -6.75 -2.82
C VAL A 64 -2.71 -5.98 -1.50
N GLU A 65 -1.98 -6.46 -0.49
CA GLU A 65 -1.89 -5.81 0.82
C GLU A 65 -1.34 -4.38 0.73
N THR A 66 -0.23 -4.18 0.02
CA THR A 66 0.38 -2.86 -0.14
C THR A 66 -0.57 -1.88 -0.84
N TYR A 67 -1.23 -2.31 -1.92
CA TYR A 67 -2.06 -1.40 -2.72
C TYR A 67 -3.48 -1.22 -2.15
N VAL A 68 -4.01 -2.15 -1.36
CA VAL A 68 -5.19 -1.92 -0.51
C VAL A 68 -4.87 -0.84 0.53
N ASN A 69 -3.71 -0.93 1.20
CA ASN A 69 -3.28 0.09 2.14
C ASN A 69 -3.09 1.45 1.45
N LYS A 70 -2.38 1.52 0.32
CA LYS A 70 -2.26 2.76 -0.48
C LYS A 70 -3.62 3.32 -0.89
N ALA A 71 -4.56 2.46 -1.31
CA ALA A 71 -5.91 2.89 -1.68
C ALA A 71 -6.70 3.47 -0.50
N SER A 72 -6.58 2.89 0.69
CA SER A 72 -7.22 3.41 1.91
C SER A 72 -6.74 4.81 2.29
N GLN A 73 -5.53 5.18 1.88
CA GLN A 73 -4.93 6.49 2.11
C GLN A 73 -5.41 7.54 1.09
N ILE A 74 -6.09 7.13 0.01
CA ILE A 74 -6.61 8.05 -1.00
C ILE A 74 -7.67 8.96 -0.38
N GLY A 75 -7.44 10.26 -0.50
CA GLY A 75 -8.29 11.29 0.07
C GLY A 75 -8.24 11.36 1.59
N ALA A 76 -7.31 10.65 2.25
CA ALA A 76 -7.03 10.88 3.67
C ALA A 76 -6.45 12.28 3.84
N GLN A 77 -6.96 13.02 4.82
CA GLN A 77 -6.41 14.34 5.19
C GLN A 77 -5.22 14.17 6.14
N ILE A 78 -5.23 13.08 6.91
CA ILE A 78 -4.22 12.75 7.90
C ILE A 78 -3.84 11.29 7.72
N VAL A 79 -2.55 11.03 7.56
CA VAL A 79 -1.98 9.69 7.56
C VAL A 79 -1.13 9.53 8.81
N TYR A 80 -1.31 8.46 9.59
CA TYR A 80 -0.62 8.31 10.88
C TYR A 80 -0.01 6.94 11.10
N GLN A 81 1.13 6.88 11.79
CA GLN A 81 1.80 5.62 12.18
C GLN A 81 2.29 5.69 13.61
N TYR A 82 2.22 4.58 14.34
CA TYR A 82 2.79 4.52 15.68
C TYR A 82 4.31 4.45 15.61
N SER A 83 5.00 5.30 16.36
CA SER A 83 6.45 5.45 16.32
C SER A 83 6.97 6.05 17.63
N TYR A 84 7.99 5.43 18.22
CA TYR A 84 8.69 5.92 19.42
C TYR A 84 7.76 6.37 20.57
N GLY A 85 6.73 5.58 20.88
CA GLY A 85 5.80 5.87 21.99
C GLY A 85 4.73 6.93 21.70
N CYS A 86 4.66 7.45 20.46
CA CYS A 86 3.64 8.38 20.01
C CYS A 86 3.17 8.05 18.59
N TYR A 87 2.34 8.89 17.99
CA TYR A 87 1.93 8.75 16.59
C TYR A 87 2.61 9.81 15.72
N ALA A 88 3.39 9.37 14.75
CA ALA A 88 3.84 10.22 13.66
C ALA A 88 2.67 10.45 12.70
N VAL A 89 2.30 11.71 12.51
CA VAL A 89 1.16 12.19 11.74
C VAL A 89 1.68 13.00 10.56
N ARG A 90 1.36 12.56 9.34
CA ARG A 90 1.67 13.25 8.09
C ARG A 90 0.42 13.92 7.54
N THR A 91 0.50 15.21 7.29
CA THR A 91 -0.58 16.01 6.72
C THR A 91 -0.07 17.34 6.17
N THR A 92 -0.76 17.90 5.19
CA THR A 92 -0.53 19.28 4.73
C THR A 92 -1.31 20.32 5.57
N LEU A 93 -2.23 19.86 6.42
CA LEU A 93 -3.02 20.74 7.28
C LEU A 93 -2.14 21.31 8.41
N PRO A 94 -2.25 22.61 8.73
CA PRO A 94 -1.54 23.18 9.86
C PRO A 94 -2.17 22.70 11.18
N LEU A 95 -1.61 21.64 11.78
CA LEU A 95 -2.07 21.13 13.07
C LEU A 95 -1.49 21.94 14.24
N LYS A 96 -2.34 22.27 15.21
CA LYS A 96 -1.97 22.91 16.49
C LYS A 96 -2.84 22.38 17.62
N GLY A 97 -2.27 22.29 18.82
CA GLY A 97 -3.02 21.92 20.03
C GLY A 97 -2.18 21.13 21.03
N ARG A 98 -2.72 20.96 22.24
CA ARG A 98 -2.05 20.20 23.30
C ARG A 98 -1.83 18.75 22.88
N GLY A 99 -0.59 18.28 22.99
CA GLY A 99 -0.20 16.91 22.64
C GLY A 99 0.05 16.70 21.15
N ILE A 100 0.24 17.78 20.38
CA ILE A 100 0.71 17.78 18.98
C ILE A 100 1.98 18.63 18.90
N THR A 101 3.05 18.05 18.39
CA THR A 101 4.34 18.71 18.18
C THR A 101 4.70 18.66 16.71
N LYS A 102 4.98 19.80 16.07
CA LYS A 102 5.44 19.82 14.67
C LYS A 102 6.91 19.35 14.60
N SER A 103 7.25 18.53 13.63
CA SER A 103 8.65 18.20 13.35
C SER A 103 9.38 19.41 12.79
N GLU A 104 10.59 19.65 13.27
CA GLU A 104 11.48 20.70 12.74
C GLU A 104 12.19 20.24 11.46
N GLN A 105 12.36 18.93 11.27
CA GLN A 105 13.17 18.35 10.19
C GLN A 105 12.37 18.01 8.94
N THR A 106 11.06 17.79 9.07
CA THR A 106 10.22 17.35 7.96
C THR A 106 8.92 18.15 7.93
N GLU A 107 8.74 18.91 6.86
CA GLU A 107 7.50 19.64 6.65
C GLU A 107 6.30 18.68 6.54
N GLY A 108 5.17 19.08 7.11
CA GLY A 108 3.95 18.27 7.15
C GLY A 108 4.00 17.07 8.10
N LEU A 109 5.11 16.88 8.85
CA LEU A 109 5.20 15.87 9.89
C LEU A 109 4.92 16.46 11.27
N TYR A 110 4.08 15.77 12.03
CA TYR A 110 3.73 16.07 13.41
C TYR A 110 3.85 14.81 14.27
N TYR A 111 4.05 14.98 15.57
CA TYR A 111 3.99 13.93 16.56
C TYR A 111 2.80 14.18 17.46
N ALA A 112 1.87 13.24 17.51
CA ALA A 112 0.64 13.32 18.28
C ALA A 112 0.62 12.23 19.36
N THR A 113 0.20 12.62 20.56
CA THR A 113 -0.19 11.64 21.59
C THR A 113 -1.46 10.91 21.15
N GLU A 114 -1.72 9.72 21.72
CA GLU A 114 -2.92 8.94 21.43
C GLU A 114 -4.22 9.76 21.62
N LYS A 115 -4.34 10.49 22.73
CA LYS A 115 -5.50 11.37 23.00
C LYS A 115 -5.65 12.49 21.96
N ALA A 116 -4.54 13.00 21.41
CA ALA A 116 -4.59 14.01 20.36
C ALA A 116 -5.01 13.40 19.02
N LEU A 117 -4.51 12.21 18.68
CA LEU A 117 -4.89 11.49 17.47
C LEU A 117 -6.39 11.15 17.46
N GLU A 118 -6.96 10.70 18.57
CA GLU A 118 -8.41 10.44 18.67
C GLU A 118 -9.24 11.69 18.37
N LYS A 119 -8.80 12.86 18.83
CA LYS A 119 -9.45 14.14 18.48
C LYS A 119 -9.27 14.54 17.02
N LEU A 120 -8.20 14.10 16.35
CA LEU A 120 -8.01 14.32 14.93
C LEU A 120 -8.94 13.42 14.10
N LYS A 121 -9.09 12.15 14.49
CA LYS A 121 -10.00 11.19 13.86
C LYS A 121 -11.47 11.62 13.88
N THR A 122 -11.91 12.39 14.88
CA THR A 122 -13.28 12.92 14.93
C THR A 122 -13.51 14.12 14.01
N LYS A 123 -12.44 14.81 13.58
CA LYS A 123 -12.52 16.05 12.77
C LYS A 123 -12.12 15.86 11.32
N TYR A 124 -11.26 14.89 11.05
CA TYR A 124 -10.63 14.69 9.75
C TYR A 124 -10.72 13.24 9.32
N LYS A 125 -10.68 13.02 8.00
CA LYS A 125 -10.51 11.67 7.46
C LYS A 125 -9.07 11.21 7.70
N CYS A 126 -8.90 10.36 8.71
CA CYS A 126 -7.62 9.82 9.13
C CYS A 126 -7.47 8.37 8.66
N THR A 127 -6.31 8.00 8.14
CA THR A 127 -5.98 6.62 7.77
C THR A 127 -4.64 6.22 8.40
N PRO A 128 -4.52 5.01 8.99
CA PRO A 128 -3.23 4.51 9.45
C PRO A 128 -2.30 4.24 8.26
N ASN A 129 -1.02 4.57 8.38
CA ASN A 129 0.00 4.07 7.48
C ASN A 129 0.45 2.70 7.97
N ILE A 130 -0.17 1.66 7.43
CA ILE A 130 0.28 0.29 7.65
C ILE A 130 1.29 0.00 6.55
N ASP A 131 2.54 0.39 6.76
CA ASP A 131 3.60 0.19 5.77
C ASP A 131 3.85 -1.32 5.63
N HIS A 132 3.17 -1.96 4.68
CA HIS A 132 3.49 -3.30 4.22
C HIS A 132 4.65 -3.12 3.24
N SER A 133 5.84 -2.86 3.79
CA SER A 133 7.05 -2.68 3.01
C SER A 133 7.28 -3.93 2.14
N ILE A 134 7.34 -3.74 0.80
CA ILE A 134 7.51 -4.79 -0.22
C ILE A 134 8.96 -5.28 -0.26
#